data_AF-A0A9P0JQ19-F1
#
_entry.id   AF-A0A9P0JQ19-F1
#
_cell.length_a   1.000
_cell.length_b   1.000
_cell.length_c   1.000
_cell.angle_alpha   90.00
_cell.angle_beta   90.00
_cell.angle_gamma   90.00
#
_symmetry.space_group_name_H-M   'P 1'
#
loop_
_entity.id
_entity.type
_entity.pdbx_description
1 polymer ?
#
loop_
_entity_poly.entity_id
_entity_poly.type
_entity_poly.pdbx_seq_one_letter_code
_entity_poly.pdbx_strand_id
1 'polypeptide(L)' 'MCSTEKKFDEYEEYLTKYLQNTKDLALLLDYDGTLSPLVAHPDLAVIPPKTKEILQKLAQVWIL' A
#
# COMPACT_ATOMS: atom_id res chain seq x y z
N MET A 1 12.76 9.92 22.79
CA MET A 1 13.05 10.42 21.42
C MET A 1 13.07 9.22 20.50
N CYS A 2 12.00 8.98 19.75
CA CYS A 2 11.94 7.87 18.81
C CYS A 2 12.09 8.47 17.40
N SER A 3 13.34 8.62 16.98
CA SER A 3 13.70 8.83 15.57
C SER A 3 13.36 7.53 14.82
N THR A 4 12.91 7.48 13.57
CA THR A 4 13.40 8.24 12.41
C THR A 4 12.40 7.98 11.28
N GLU A 5 12.07 8.97 10.45
CA GLU A 5 11.39 8.71 9.16
C GLU A 5 12.28 7.75 8.34
N LYS A 6 11.80 6.54 8.04
CA LYS A 6 12.50 5.65 7.11
C LYS A 6 12.51 6.27 5.73
N LYS A 7 13.69 6.39 5.13
CA LYS A 7 13.83 6.85 3.74
C LYS A 7 13.17 5.86 2.79
N PHE A 8 12.58 6.39 1.72
CA PHE A 8 11.96 5.62 0.63
C PHE A 8 12.91 4.53 0.08
N ASP A 9 14.19 4.86 -0.02
CA ASP A 9 15.28 4.00 -0.50
C ASP A 9 15.38 2.67 0.26
N GLU A 10 15.10 2.65 1.57
CA GLU A 10 15.15 1.42 2.38
C GLU A 10 14.02 0.45 2.04
N TYR A 11 12.84 0.98 1.64
CA TYR A 11 11.70 0.16 1.24
C TYR A 11 11.90 -0.43 -0.16
N GLU A 12 12.47 0.36 -1.07
CA GLU A 12 12.78 -0.08 -2.42
C GLU A 12 13.81 -1.22 -2.41
N GLU A 13 14.89 -1.08 -1.63
CA GLU A 13 15.88 -2.15 -1.48
C GLU A 13 15.26 -3.42 -0.86
N TYR A 14 14.39 -3.27 0.13
CA TYR A 14 13.72 -4.40 0.77
C TYR A 14 12.80 -5.13 -0.21
N LEU A 15 11.90 -4.41 -0.89
CA LEU A 15 10.90 -5.01 -1.77
C LEU A 15 11.54 -5.66 -3.00
N THR A 16 12.57 -5.03 -3.58
CA THR A 16 13.30 -5.53 -4.75
C THR A 16 13.90 -6.92 -4.50
N LYS A 17 14.35 -7.21 -3.27
CA LYS A 17 14.88 -8.53 -2.89
C LYS A 17 13.85 -9.66 -3.02
N TYR A 18 12.58 -9.37 -2.77
CA TYR A 18 11.50 -10.36 -2.84
C TYR A 18 10.86 -10.46 -4.23
N LEU A 19 10.89 -9.38 -5.01
CA LEU A 19 10.29 -9.36 -6.34
C LEU A 19 11.10 -10.14 -7.38
N GLN A 20 12.40 -10.38 -7.17
CA GLN A 20 13.26 -11.31 -7.94
C GLN A 20 13.07 -11.27 -9.48
N ASN A 21 12.90 -10.08 -10.08
CA ASN A 21 12.62 -9.89 -11.51
C ASN A 21 11.31 -10.51 -12.04
N THR A 22 10.37 -10.87 -11.17
CA THR A 22 9.05 -11.34 -11.59
C THR A 22 8.29 -10.20 -12.27
N LYS A 23 7.60 -10.54 -13.37
CA LYS A 23 6.78 -9.58 -14.11
C LYS A 23 5.33 -9.55 -13.62
N ASP A 24 4.91 -10.63 -12.96
CA ASP A 24 3.54 -10.83 -12.50
C ASP A 24 3.48 -10.66 -10.98
N LEU A 25 3.01 -9.50 -10.54
CA LEU A 25 2.85 -9.17 -9.12
C LEU A 25 1.37 -9.22 -8.75
N ALA A 26 1.01 -10.07 -7.79
CA ALA A 26 -0.28 -10.03 -7.14
C ALA A 26 -0.16 -9.34 -5.77
N LEU A 27 -0.91 -8.26 -5.53
CA LEU A 27 -1.05 -7.69 -4.19
C LEU A 27 -2.42 -8.04 -3.62
N LEU A 28 -2.42 -8.66 -2.46
CA LEU A 28 -3.61 -8.91 -1.65
C LEU A 28 -3.56 -7.93 -0.49
N LEU A 29 -4.57 -7.05 -0.40
CA LEU A 29 -4.63 -6.00 0.59
C LEU A 29 -5.87 -6.20 1.44
N ASP A 30 -5.68 -6.22 2.76
CA ASP A 30 -6.77 -6.13 3.70
C ASP A 30 -7.39 -4.72 3.68
N TYR A 31 -8.66 -4.60 4.05
CA TYR A 31 -9.39 -3.33 3.97
C TYR A 31 -9.39 -2.59 5.32
N ASP A 32 -10.07 -3.13 6.34
CA ASP A 32 -10.31 -2.44 7.61
C ASP A 32 -9.10 -2.44 8.53
N GLY A 33 -8.69 -1.25 8.98
CA GLY A 33 -7.47 -1.10 9.78
C GLY A 33 -6.17 -1.24 8.98
N THR A 34 -6.27 -1.45 7.66
CA THR A 34 -5.14 -1.49 6.72
C THR A 34 -5.23 -0.36 5.69
N LEU A 35 -6.24 -0.37 4.81
CA LEU A 35 -6.46 0.68 3.80
C LEU A 35 -7.37 1.81 4.30
N SER A 36 -8.31 1.46 5.18
CA SER A 36 -9.12 2.41 5.95
C SER A 36 -8.61 2.47 7.40
N PRO A 37 -8.74 3.61 8.09
CA PRO A 37 -8.47 3.68 9.53
C PRO A 37 -9.36 2.70 10.31
N LEU A 38 -8.83 2.14 11.40
CA LEU A 38 -9.66 1.35 12.32
C LEU A 38 -10.66 2.28 13.04
N VAL A 39 -11.96 2.01 12.89
CA VAL A 39 -13.05 2.86 13.37
C VAL A 39 -14.10 2.06 14.15
N ALA A 40 -14.92 2.76 14.93
CA ALA A 40 -15.92 2.15 15.81
C ALA A 40 -17.14 1.55 15.07
N HIS A 41 -17.45 2.04 13.86
CA HIS A 41 -18.57 1.58 13.05
C HIS A 41 -18.14 1.38 11.58
N PRO A 42 -18.57 0.28 10.92
CA PRO A 42 -18.15 -0.04 9.54
C PRO A 42 -18.48 1.05 8.52
N ASP A 43 -19.58 1.77 8.69
CA ASP A 43 -19.99 2.84 7.76
C ASP A 43 -18.99 4.02 7.71
N LEU A 44 -18.11 4.11 8.71
CA LEU A 44 -17.07 5.14 8.79
C LEU A 44 -15.73 4.68 8.20
N ALA A 45 -15.61 3.41 7.80
CA ALA A 45 -14.38 2.82 7.29
C ALA A 45 -14.14 3.22 5.83
N VAL A 46 -13.83 4.50 5.62
CA VAL A 46 -13.62 5.09 4.31
C VAL A 46 -12.14 5.16 3.98
N ILE A 47 -11.75 4.68 2.78
CA ILE A 47 -10.38 4.81 2.29
C ILE A 47 -10.02 6.30 2.15
N PRO A 48 -8.89 6.76 2.73
CA PRO A 48 -8.42 8.14 2.57
C PRO A 48 -8.16 8.49 1.10
N PRO A 49 -8.45 9.72 0.64
CA PRO A 49 -8.32 10.11 -0.76
C PRO A 49 -6.94 9.84 -1.37
N LYS A 50 -5.87 10.10 -0.61
CA LYS A 50 -4.49 9.86 -1.05
C LYS A 50 -4.20 8.37 -1.24
N THR A 51 -4.68 7.52 -0.33
CA THR A 51 -4.56 6.06 -0.45
C THR A 51 -5.30 5.56 -1.68
N LYS A 52 -6.53 6.06 -1.92
CA LYS A 52 -7.33 5.72 -3.10
C LYS A 52 -6.60 6.09 -4.41
N GLU A 53 -6.01 7.27 -4.48
CA GLU A 53 -5.24 7.72 -5.66
C GLU A 53 -4.07 6.77 -5.97
N ILE A 54 -3.34 6.33 -4.95
CA ILE A 54 -2.22 5.39 -5.10
C ILE A 54 -2.72 4.03 -5.60
N LEU A 55 -3.80 3.49 -5.00
CA LEU A 55 -4.39 2.22 -5.43
C LEU A 55 -4.87 2.28 -6.88
N GLN A 56 -5.46 3.40 -7.30
CA GLN A 56 -5.86 3.60 -8.69
C GLN A 56 -4.66 3.60 -9.65
N LYS A 57 -3.55 4.24 -9.29
CA LYS A 57 -2.31 4.20 -10.09
C LYS A 57 -1.75 2.78 -10.18
N LEU A 58 -1.73 2.04 -9.08
CA LEU A 58 -1.27 0.64 -9.07
C LEU A 58 -2.14 -0.25 -9.94
N ALA A 59 -3.47 -0.10 -9.88
CA ALA A 59 -4.40 -0.88 -10.69
C ALA A 59 -4.25 -0.61 -12.20
N GLN A 60 -3.88 0.61 -12.60
CA GLN A 60 -3.64 0.93 -14.02
C GLN A 60 -2.46 0.18 -14.61
N VAL A 61 -1.41 -0.08 -13.82
CA VAL A 61 -0.23 -0.83 -14.26
C VAL A 61 -0.57 -2.30 -14.58
N TRP A 62 -1.65 -2.84 -14.01
CA TRP A 62 -2.07 -4.24 -14.20
C TRP A 62 -3.14 -4.46 -15.26
N ILE A 63 -3.72 -3.40 -15.84
CA ILE A 63 -4.77 -3.50 -16.87
C ILE A 63 -4.20 -3.48 -18.31
N LEU A 64 -2.88 -3.58 -18.49
CA LEU A 64 -2.21 -3.64 -19.81
C LEU A 64 -1.76 -5.04 -20.17
#